data_AF-A0AAE4L339-F1
#
_entry.id   AF-A0AAE4L339-F1
#
_cell.length_a   1.000
_cell.length_b   1.000
_cell.length_c   1.000
_cell.angle_alpha   90.00
_cell.angle_beta   90.00
_cell.angle_gamma   90.00
#
_symmetry.space_group_name_H-M   'P 1'
#
loop_
_entity.id
_entity.type
_entity.pdbx_description
1 polymer ?
#
loop_
_entity_poly.entity_id
_entity_poly.type
_entity_poly.pdbx_seq_one_letter_code
_entity_poly.pdbx_strand_id
1 'polypeptide(L)'
;MEEQKITKSVYFVEETQNIEGAYVEVNTLFVADDQAEATEVYEKLIKEQPKKSFGLLLNEYKINAEDGFFHKLFESWKHLPAEFYRKMQILTYRPIAEYQN
;
A
#
# COMPACT_ATOMS: atom_id res chain seq x y z
N MET A 1 26.30 -10.39 -14.85
CA MET A 1 25.36 -10.88 -13.83
C MET A 1 24.03 -10.25 -14.19
N GLU A 2 23.03 -11.06 -14.57
CA GLU A 2 21.66 -10.54 -14.68
C GLU A 2 21.23 -10.10 -13.28
N GLU A 3 20.93 -8.82 -13.12
CA GLU A 3 20.31 -8.30 -11.91
C GLU A 3 18.96 -8.98 -11.74
N GLN A 4 18.81 -9.78 -10.68
CA GLN A 4 17.57 -10.51 -10.42
C GLN A 4 16.47 -9.48 -10.10
N LYS A 5 15.45 -9.42 -10.94
CA LYS A 5 14.26 -8.59 -10.70
C LYS A 5 13.44 -9.23 -9.58
N ILE A 6 13.20 -8.48 -8.51
CA ILE A 6 12.28 -8.89 -7.45
C ILE A 6 10.97 -8.14 -7.65
N THR A 7 9.89 -8.91 -7.71
CA THR A 7 8.53 -8.38 -7.67
C THR A 7 7.85 -8.85 -6.38
N LYS A 8 7.31 -7.91 -5.60
CA LYS A 8 6.49 -8.24 -4.41
C LYS A 8 5.19 -7.46 -4.43
N SER A 9 4.20 -8.02 -3.73
CA SER A 9 3.02 -7.29 -3.31
C SER A 9 3.33 -6.50 -2.04
N VAL A 10 2.83 -5.27 -1.99
CA VAL A 10 2.82 -4.42 -0.80
C VAL A 10 1.39 -3.93 -0.61
N TYR A 11 0.92 -4.01 0.62
CA TYR A 11 -0.45 -3.74 1.00
C TYR A 11 -0.53 -2.41 1.72
N PHE A 12 -1.47 -1.56 1.31
CA PHE A 12 -1.67 -0.23 1.85
C PHE A 12 -3.06 -0.13 2.43
N VAL A 13 -3.16 0.42 3.63
CA VAL A 13 -4.42 0.90 4.19
C VAL A 13 -4.45 2.41 4.04
N GLU A 14 -5.43 2.92 3.30
CA GLU A 14 -5.48 4.31 2.86
C GLU A 14 -6.85 4.92 3.09
N GLU A 15 -6.91 6.21 3.31
CA GLU A 15 -8.16 6.97 3.45
C GLU A 15 -8.24 8.01 2.35
N THR A 16 -9.33 7.96 1.58
CA THR A 16 -9.61 8.96 0.54
C THR A 16 -9.92 10.30 1.20
N GLN A 17 -9.10 11.33 0.93
CA GLN A 17 -9.27 12.67 1.49
C GLN A 17 -10.08 13.56 0.56
N ASN A 18 -9.78 13.52 -0.74
CA ASN A 18 -10.39 14.41 -1.72
C ASN A 18 -10.43 13.75 -3.10
N ILE A 19 -11.44 14.09 -3.89
CA ILE A 19 -11.59 13.66 -5.28
C ILE A 19 -11.82 14.89 -6.14
N GLU A 20 -10.84 15.24 -6.98
CA GLU A 20 -10.90 16.36 -7.91
C GLU A 20 -10.80 15.86 -9.35
N GLY A 21 -11.96 15.67 -9.99
CA GLY A 21 -12.04 15.15 -11.34
C GLY A 21 -11.47 13.72 -11.44
N ALA A 22 -10.33 13.57 -12.10
CA ALA A 22 -9.61 12.29 -12.21
C ALA A 22 -8.51 12.10 -11.15
N TYR A 23 -8.30 13.10 -10.28
CA TYR A 23 -7.31 13.02 -9.21
C TYR A 23 -7.96 12.57 -7.91
N VAL A 24 -7.38 11.55 -7.27
CA VAL A 24 -7.78 11.07 -5.95
C VAL A 24 -6.63 11.30 -4.99
N GLU A 25 -6.88 12.12 -3.98
CA GLU A 25 -5.94 12.32 -2.88
C GLU A 25 -6.21 11.28 -1.79
N VAL A 26 -5.20 10.49 -1.48
CA VAL A 26 -5.27 9.44 -0.46
C VAL A 26 -4.22 9.69 0.61
N ASN A 27 -4.61 9.52 1.87
CA ASN A 27 -3.72 9.50 3.02
C ASN A 27 -3.37 8.05 3.36
N THR A 28 -2.09 7.67 3.27
CA THR A 28 -1.67 6.32 3.66
C THR A 28 -1.56 6.22 5.18
N LEU A 29 -2.37 5.33 5.76
CA LEU A 29 -2.42 5.11 7.21
C LEU A 29 -1.49 3.97 7.64
N PHE A 30 -1.32 2.95 6.79
CA PHE A 30 -0.51 1.79 7.10
C PHE A 30 0.02 1.12 5.82
N VAL A 31 1.19 0.48 5.93
CA VAL A 31 1.81 -0.30 4.85
C VAL A 31 2.42 -1.56 5.42
N ALA A 32 2.20 -2.69 4.76
CA ALA A 32 2.82 -3.97 5.10
C ALA A 32 3.18 -4.77 3.85
N ASP A 33 4.15 -5.67 3.98
CA ASP A 33 4.47 -6.69 2.97
C ASP A 33 3.71 -8.00 3.17
N ASP A 34 2.91 -8.11 4.24
CA ASP A 34 2.00 -9.21 4.54
C ASP A 34 0.53 -8.77 4.43
N GLN A 35 -0.27 -9.55 3.70
CA GLN A 35 -1.68 -9.23 3.47
C GLN A 35 -2.52 -9.38 4.75
N ALA A 36 -2.23 -10.37 5.58
CA ALA A 36 -3.03 -10.65 6.77
C ALA A 36 -2.85 -9.54 7.80
N GLU A 37 -1.62 -9.04 7.98
CA GLU A 37 -1.32 -7.88 8.82
C GLU A 37 -2.08 -6.62 8.35
N ALA A 38 -2.02 -6.31 7.05
CA ALA A 38 -2.75 -5.16 6.50
C ALA A 38 -4.27 -5.31 6.65
N THR A 39 -4.80 -6.52 6.49
CA THR A 39 -6.23 -6.82 6.67
C THR A 39 -6.66 -6.63 8.12
N GLU A 40 -5.86 -7.11 9.09
CA GLU A 40 -6.14 -6.94 10.51
C GLU A 40 -6.20 -5.46 10.91
N VAL A 41 -5.24 -4.66 10.44
CA VAL A 41 -5.21 -3.21 10.67
C VAL A 41 -6.41 -2.52 10.03
N TYR A 42 -6.75 -2.86 8.79
CA TYR A 42 -7.92 -2.33 8.10
C TYR A 42 -9.22 -2.60 8.87
N GLU A 43 -9.46 -3.85 9.27
CA GLU A 43 -10.66 -4.21 10.04
C GLU A 43 -10.72 -3.50 11.40
N LYS A 44 -9.58 -3.35 12.06
CA LYS A 44 -9.48 -2.62 13.33
C LYS A 44 -9.87 -1.16 13.15
N LEU A 45 -9.37 -0.49 12.11
CA LEU A 45 -9.69 0.91 11.80
C LEU A 45 -11.18 1.12 11.51
N ILE A 46 -11.83 0.17 10.81
CA ILE A 46 -13.28 0.19 10.60
C ILE A 46 -14.04 0.14 11.93
N LYS A 47 -13.64 -0.79 12.81
CA LYS A 47 -14.31 -1.01 14.10
C LYS A 47 -14.13 0.17 15.05
N GLU A 48 -12.95 0.78 15.07
CA GLU A 48 -12.61 1.86 16.02
C GLU A 48 -13.26 3.20 15.65
N GLN A 49 -13.37 3.54 14.36
CA GLN A 49 -13.86 4.86 13.93
C GLN A 49 -14.81 4.80 12.73
N PRO A 50 -16.00 4.19 12.85
CA PRO A 50 -16.90 3.94 11.71
C PRO A 50 -17.24 5.19 10.88
N LYS A 51 -17.36 6.35 11.54
CA LYS A 51 -17.65 7.63 10.88
C LYS A 51 -16.50 8.19 10.05
N LYS A 52 -15.24 7.85 10.40
CA LYS A 52 -14.05 8.23 9.62
C LYS A 52 -13.64 7.14 8.63
N SER A 53 -14.11 5.92 8.81
CA SER A 53 -13.81 4.81 7.90
C SER A 53 -14.43 4.97 6.51
N PHE A 54 -15.27 5.99 6.27
CA PHE A 54 -15.80 6.26 4.94
C PHE A 54 -14.68 6.58 3.95
N GLY A 55 -14.58 5.82 2.86
CA GLY A 55 -13.49 5.96 1.90
C GLY A 55 -12.17 5.35 2.35
N LEU A 56 -12.20 4.49 3.39
CA LEU A 56 -11.08 3.65 3.79
C LEU A 56 -10.92 2.47 2.82
N LEU A 57 -9.70 2.31 2.31
CA LEU A 57 -9.32 1.37 1.27
C LEU A 57 -8.22 0.44 1.78
N LEU A 58 -8.31 -0.84 1.43
CA LEU A 58 -7.20 -1.79 1.49
C LEU A 58 -6.77 -2.11 0.05
N ASN A 59 -5.54 -1.75 -0.29
CA ASN A 59 -5.02 -1.81 -1.64
C ASN A 59 -3.80 -2.73 -1.72
N GLU A 60 -3.70 -3.52 -2.78
CA GLU A 60 -2.49 -4.26 -3.16
C GLU A 60 -1.77 -3.55 -4.29
N TYR A 61 -0.48 -3.31 -4.08
CA TYR A 61 0.44 -2.79 -5.09
C TYR A 61 1.48 -3.84 -5.40
N LYS A 62 1.54 -4.27 -6.65
CA LYS A 62 2.63 -5.11 -7.15
C LYS A 62 3.74 -4.20 -7.65
N ILE A 63 4.87 -4.22 -6.98
CA ILE A 63 5.98 -3.30 -7.27
C ILE A 63 7.24 -4.06 -7.66
N ASN A 64 8.02 -3.42 -8.54
CA ASN A 64 9.28 -3.94 -9.06
C ASN A 64 10.45 -3.16 -8.46
N ALA A 65 11.43 -3.87 -7.91
CA ALA A 65 12.72 -3.32 -7.55
C ALA A 65 13.72 -3.73 -8.63
N GLU A 66 13.99 -2.81 -9.56
CA GLU A 66 15.12 -2.94 -10.48
C GLU A 66 16.33 -2.28 -9.81
N ASP A 67 17.53 -2.80 -10.05
CA ASP A 67 18.82 -2.32 -9.51
C ASP A 67 19.25 -2.89 -8.13
N GLY A 68 20.55 -3.20 -8.00
CA GLY A 68 21.10 -3.97 -6.88
C GLY A 68 21.04 -3.27 -5.51
N PHE A 69 20.94 -1.94 -5.48
CA PHE A 69 20.73 -1.16 -4.25
C PHE A 69 19.29 -1.29 -3.74
N PHE A 70 18.30 -1.08 -4.62
CA PHE A 70 16.89 -1.22 -4.26
C PHE A 70 16.53 -2.67 -3.95
N HIS A 71 17.13 -3.63 -4.64
CA HIS A 71 17.01 -5.06 -4.32
C HIS A 71 17.33 -5.36 -2.84
N LYS A 72 18.52 -4.97 -2.38
CA LYS A 72 18.96 -5.21 -0.99
C LYS A 72 18.09 -4.46 0.02
N LEU A 73 17.71 -3.23 -0.29
CA LEU A 73 16.79 -2.44 0.52
C LEU A 73 15.42 -3.10 0.67
N PHE A 74 14.91 -3.65 -0.41
CA PHE A 74 13.58 -4.27 -0.49
C PHE A 74 13.50 -5.65 0.16
N GLU A 75 14.63 -6.34 0.31
CA GLU A 75 14.74 -7.54 1.14
C GLU A 75 14.85 -7.24 2.63
N SER A 76 15.42 -6.08 2.99
CA SER A 76 15.81 -5.75 4.37
C SER A 76 14.73 -5.05 5.19
N TRP A 77 13.78 -4.36 4.55
CA TRP A 77 13.00 -3.31 5.21
C TRP A 77 11.50 -3.60 5.27
N LYS A 78 11.10 -4.42 6.26
CA LYS A 78 9.70 -4.66 6.66
C LYS A 78 8.91 -3.41 7.10
N HIS A 79 9.55 -2.25 7.27
CA HIS A 79 8.95 -1.07 7.91
C HIS A 79 9.28 0.26 7.19
N LEU A 80 9.38 0.22 5.87
CA LEU A 80 9.59 1.44 5.09
C LEU A 80 8.41 2.42 5.20
N PRO A 81 8.66 3.75 5.23
CA PRO A 81 7.59 4.72 5.09
C PRO A 81 6.87 4.55 3.75
N ALA A 82 5.55 4.77 3.73
CA ALA A 82 4.70 4.65 2.54
C ALA A 82 5.24 5.40 1.32
N GLU A 83 5.80 6.59 1.54
CA GLU A 83 6.40 7.44 0.51
C GLU A 83 7.52 6.76 -0.28
N PHE A 84 8.25 5.82 0.34
CA PHE A 84 9.33 5.11 -0.33
C PHE A 84 8.79 4.17 -1.41
N TYR A 85 7.76 3.39 -1.07
CA TYR A 85 7.13 2.47 -2.02
C TYR A 85 6.51 3.19 -3.21
N ARG A 86 6.04 4.43 -3.02
CA ARG A 86 5.51 5.27 -4.12
C ARG A 86 6.59 5.75 -5.10
N LYS A 87 7.87 5.71 -4.72
CA LYS A 87 9.01 5.99 -5.62
C LYS A 87 9.44 4.75 -6.41
N MET A 88 8.93 3.57 -6.07
CA MET A 88 9.20 2.34 -6.80
C MET A 88 8.26 2.21 -8.00
N GLN A 89 8.68 1.41 -8.99
CA GLN A 89 7.86 1.16 -10.16
C GLN A 89 6.66 0.28 -9.78
N ILE A 90 5.48 0.89 -9.73
CA ILE A 90 4.21 0.18 -9.59
C ILE A 90 3.90 -0.50 -10.92
N LEU A 91 3.85 -1.83 -10.90
CA LEU A 91 3.47 -2.64 -12.06
C LEU A 91 1.95 -2.78 -12.16
N THR A 92 1.29 -2.93 -11.01
CA THR A 92 -0.15 -3.17 -10.95
C THR A 92 -0.71 -2.69 -9.62
N TYR A 93 -1.94 -2.20 -9.66
CA TYR A 93 -2.73 -1.79 -8.51
C TYR A 93 -4.04 -2.57 -8.50
N ARG A 94 -4.48 -2.99 -7.32
CA ARG A 94 -5.77 -3.65 -7.11
C ARG A 94 -6.38 -3.23 -5.77
N PRO A 95 -7.64 -2.74 -5.75
CA PRO A 95 -8.38 -2.60 -4.50
C PRO A 95 -8.81 -3.99 -3.99
N ILE A 96 -8.50 -4.31 -2.74
CA ILE A 96 -8.90 -5.55 -2.06
C ILE A 96 -10.22 -5.33 -1.31
N ALA A 97 -10.34 -4.21 -0.60
CA ALA A 97 -11.54 -3.86 0.15
C ALA A 97 -11.74 -2.34 0.19
N GLU A 98 -13.00 -1.93 0.28
CA GLU A 98 -13.39 -0.53 0.42
C GLU A 98 -14.58 -0.46 1.39
N TYR A 99 -14.50 0.46 2.35
CA TYR A 99 -15.60 0.72 3.25
C TYR A 99 -16.47 1.86 2.72
N GLN A 100 -17.69 1.52 2.32
CA GLN A 100 -18.74 2.43 1.87
C GLN A 100 -19.89 2.29 2.87
N ASN A 101 -20.21 3.37 3.59
CA ASN A 101 -21.24 3.41 4.65
C ASN A 101 -22.58 2.77 4.24
#